data_AF-A0AA50DX21-F1
#
_entry.id   AF-A0AA50DX21-F1
#
_cell.length_a   1.000
_cell.length_b   1.000
_cell.length_c   1.000
_cell.angle_alpha   90.00
_cell.angle_beta   90.00
_cell.angle_gamma   90.00
#
_symmetry.space_group_name_H-M   'P 1'
#
loop_
_entity.id
_entity.type
_entity.pdbx_description
1 polymer ?
#
loop_
_entity_poly.entity_id
_entity_poly.type
_entity_poly.pdbx_seq_one_letter_code
_entity_poly.pdbx_strand_id
1 'polypeptide(L)'
;MLWALTIGADKVLGGQWNPVDPLNTPSGMADINKFMAVLEGVAAQVKFLYDDLAISWGEVVQMQVGNFTAPANGAPSNLGSFRVLTLSTIANQRFQAVAGDSYLSLVEFADRPRGQSILVYGNASQPNSPITVTSWNFIVKINCDRCGDRQGKSKPTWKKRKHFSGEDWQRLWRHYLLC
;
A
#
# COMPACT_ATOMS: atom_id res chain seq x y z
N MET A 1 -4.46 -5.89 -18.91
CA MET A 1 -3.26 -5.14 -18.45
C MET A 1 -3.75 -3.87 -17.77
N LEU A 2 -3.10 -3.42 -16.69
CA LEU A 2 -3.45 -2.17 -16.01
C LEU A 2 -3.12 -0.98 -16.92
N TRP A 3 -4.11 -0.11 -17.19
CA TRP A 3 -3.96 1.06 -18.05
C TRP A 3 -2.86 2.02 -17.60
N ALA A 4 -2.61 2.11 -16.29
CA ALA A 4 -1.55 2.94 -15.71
C ALA A 4 -0.13 2.46 -16.12
N LEU A 5 0.04 1.18 -16.45
CA LEU A 5 1.33 0.63 -16.91
C LEU A 5 1.61 0.93 -18.38
N THR A 6 0.61 1.33 -19.16
CA THR A 6 0.77 1.66 -20.58
C THR A 6 1.74 2.83 -20.76
N ILE A 7 1.69 3.82 -19.86
CA ILE A 7 2.60 4.98 -19.86
C ILE A 7 4.05 4.53 -19.61
N GLY A 8 4.28 3.55 -18.72
CA GLY A 8 5.62 3.04 -18.41
C GLY A 8 6.24 2.17 -19.50
N ALA A 9 5.43 1.50 -20.31
CA ALA A 9 5.90 0.59 -21.36
C ALA A 9 6.45 1.33 -22.61
N ASP A 10 5.98 2.55 -22.86
CA ASP A 10 6.21 3.26 -24.12
C ASP A 10 7.45 4.16 -24.17
N LYS A 11 8.33 4.12 -23.15
CA LYS A 11 9.52 5.00 -23.05
C LYS A 11 9.19 6.48 -23.26
N VAL A 12 8.04 6.92 -22.76
CA VAL A 12 7.59 8.31 -22.91
C VAL A 12 8.35 9.28 -22.01
N LEU A 13 9.08 8.77 -21.01
CA LEU A 13 9.93 9.58 -20.13
C LEU A 13 11.21 10.03 -20.86
N GLY A 14 11.58 11.29 -20.64
CA GLY A 14 12.78 11.90 -21.21
C GLY A 14 14.08 11.39 -20.56
N GLY A 15 15.12 11.26 -21.39
CA GLY A 15 16.47 10.96 -20.93
C GLY A 15 16.69 9.51 -20.48
N GLN A 16 17.77 9.31 -19.73
CA GLN A 16 18.10 8.04 -19.07
C GLN A 16 18.25 8.29 -17.57
N TRP A 17 18.18 7.22 -16.78
CA TRP A 17 18.56 7.31 -15.37
C TRP A 17 20.03 7.74 -15.25
N ASN A 18 20.30 8.70 -14.37
CA ASN A 18 21.61 9.28 -14.13
C ASN A 18 22.04 9.01 -12.67
N PRO A 19 23.16 8.31 -12.42
CA PRO A 19 23.61 8.04 -11.05
C PRO A 19 24.02 9.29 -10.27
N VAL A 20 24.34 10.40 -10.95
CA VAL A 20 24.67 11.69 -10.31
C VAL A 20 23.40 12.44 -9.89
N ASP A 21 22.25 12.11 -10.48
CA ASP A 21 20.95 12.67 -10.12
C ASP A 21 19.87 11.55 -10.02
N PRO A 22 20.02 10.64 -9.04
CA PRO A 22 19.29 9.37 -9.01
C PRO A 22 17.81 9.50 -8.63
N LEU A 23 17.40 10.66 -8.09
CA LEU A 23 16.04 10.92 -7.63
C LEU A 23 15.21 11.73 -8.64
N ASN A 24 15.84 12.45 -9.56
CA ASN A 24 15.14 13.30 -10.53
C ASN A 24 15.30 12.81 -11.99
N THR A 25 15.86 11.62 -12.20
CA THR A 25 16.04 11.03 -13.53
C THR A 25 15.59 9.56 -13.57
N PRO A 26 15.03 9.08 -14.70
CA PRO A 26 14.62 9.85 -15.89
C PRO A 26 13.43 10.76 -15.60
N SER A 27 13.31 11.87 -16.33
CA SER A 27 12.23 12.84 -16.13
C SER A 27 11.91 13.62 -17.42
N GLY A 28 10.77 14.28 -17.42
CA GLY A 28 10.24 14.97 -18.60
C GLY A 28 9.62 14.00 -19.62
N MET A 29 9.27 14.53 -20.79
CA MET A 29 8.66 13.78 -21.89
C MET A 29 9.67 13.65 -23.02
N ALA A 30 9.97 12.43 -23.47
CA ALA A 30 10.87 12.20 -24.59
C ALA A 30 10.28 12.71 -25.91
N ASP A 31 8.97 12.55 -26.08
CA ASP A 31 8.21 13.02 -27.24
C ASP A 31 6.80 13.41 -26.77
N ILE A 32 6.48 14.70 -26.89
CA ILE A 32 5.18 15.24 -26.46
C ILE A 32 4.03 14.68 -27.28
N ASN A 33 4.20 14.47 -28.59
CA ASN A 33 3.13 13.96 -29.44
C ASN A 33 2.83 12.50 -29.11
N LYS A 34 3.89 11.70 -28.88
CA LYS A 34 3.73 10.31 -28.43
C LYS A 34 3.07 10.26 -27.05
N PHE A 35 3.50 11.11 -26.12
CA PHE A 35 2.91 11.20 -24.78
C PHE A 35 1.40 11.51 -24.85
N MET A 36 1.01 12.50 -25.65
CA MET A 36 -0.38 12.88 -25.84
C MET A 36 -1.21 11.75 -26.46
N ALA A 37 -0.69 11.06 -27.48
CA ALA A 37 -1.37 9.93 -28.09
C ALA A 37 -1.59 8.76 -27.10
N VAL A 38 -0.60 8.45 -26.25
CA VAL A 38 -0.74 7.45 -25.19
C VAL A 38 -1.77 7.89 -24.16
N LEU A 39 -1.75 9.17 -23.75
CA LEU A 39 -2.71 9.72 -22.80
C LEU A 39 -4.15 9.66 -23.32
N GLU A 40 -4.38 10.04 -24.59
CA GLU A 40 -5.68 9.94 -25.25
C GLU A 40 -6.17 8.49 -25.31
N GLY A 41 -5.30 7.55 -25.68
CA GLY A 41 -5.63 6.12 -25.72
C GLY A 41 -5.98 5.55 -24.35
N VAL A 42 -5.23 5.93 -23.31
CA VAL A 42 -5.50 5.53 -21.92
C VAL A 42 -6.82 6.13 -21.43
N ALA A 43 -7.08 7.41 -21.69
CA ALA A 43 -8.34 8.05 -21.32
C ALA A 43 -9.53 7.37 -22.00
N ALA A 44 -9.44 7.10 -23.31
CA ALA A 44 -10.47 6.36 -24.03
C ALA A 44 -10.70 4.96 -23.44
N GLN A 45 -9.63 4.26 -23.06
CA GLN A 45 -9.72 2.95 -22.41
C GLN A 45 -10.41 3.04 -21.03
N VAL A 46 -10.03 3.98 -20.18
CA VAL A 46 -10.65 4.17 -18.85
C VAL A 46 -12.14 4.50 -19.01
N LYS A 47 -12.49 5.44 -19.91
CA LYS A 47 -13.88 5.80 -20.19
C LYS A 47 -14.67 4.63 -20.75
N PHE A 48 -14.09 3.80 -21.62
CA PHE A 48 -14.76 2.61 -22.14
C PHE A 48 -14.99 1.55 -21.05
N LEU A 49 -14.00 1.32 -20.18
CA LEU A 49 -14.06 0.27 -19.16
C LEU A 49 -15.00 0.62 -17.99
N TYR A 50 -15.07 1.90 -17.62
CA TYR A 50 -15.71 2.32 -16.37
C TYR A 50 -16.80 3.36 -16.54
N ASP A 51 -17.00 3.88 -17.76
CA ASP A 51 -17.88 5.01 -18.07
C ASP A 51 -17.59 6.29 -17.25
N ASP A 52 -16.42 6.36 -16.62
CA ASP A 52 -16.00 7.52 -15.85
C ASP A 52 -14.46 7.64 -15.87
N LEU A 53 -13.97 8.81 -16.25
CA LEU A 53 -12.55 9.14 -16.20
C LEU A 53 -12.08 9.45 -14.77
N ALA A 54 -13.02 9.82 -13.89
CA ALA A 54 -12.76 10.18 -12.50
C ALA A 54 -13.05 9.01 -11.52
N ILE A 55 -13.19 7.78 -12.02
CA ILE A 55 -13.40 6.60 -11.18
C ILE A 55 -12.29 6.50 -10.12
N SER A 56 -12.68 6.21 -8.88
CA SER A 56 -11.71 6.14 -7.78
C SER A 56 -10.81 4.92 -7.93
N TRP A 57 -9.52 5.07 -7.57
CA TRP A 57 -8.56 3.97 -7.60
C TRP A 57 -9.02 2.76 -6.79
N GLY A 58 -9.60 2.99 -5.61
CA GLY A 58 -10.09 1.95 -4.71
C GLY A 58 -11.33 1.21 -5.22
N GLU A 59 -12.08 1.81 -6.16
CA GLU A 59 -13.13 1.07 -6.87
C GLU A 59 -12.51 0.10 -7.87
N VAL A 60 -11.51 0.54 -8.63
CA VAL A 60 -10.85 -0.27 -9.66
C VAL A 60 -9.93 -1.35 -9.05
N VAL A 61 -9.26 -1.03 -7.94
CA VAL A 61 -8.26 -1.86 -7.29
C VAL A 61 -8.69 -2.19 -5.87
N GLN A 62 -8.87 -3.48 -5.59
CA GLN A 62 -9.40 -3.99 -4.34
C GLN A 62 -8.40 -4.89 -3.61
N MET A 63 -8.54 -4.96 -2.30
CA MET A 63 -7.91 -5.95 -1.44
C MET A 63 -8.98 -6.94 -0.99
N GLN A 64 -8.78 -8.22 -1.29
CA GLN A 64 -9.72 -9.27 -0.92
C GLN A 64 -9.02 -10.34 -0.09
N VAL A 65 -9.61 -10.67 1.06
CA VAL A 65 -9.11 -11.71 1.98
C VAL A 65 -10.31 -12.50 2.49
N GLY A 66 -10.44 -13.76 2.10
CA GLY A 66 -11.64 -14.55 2.37
C GLY A 66 -12.88 -13.86 1.81
N ASN A 67 -13.88 -13.60 2.66
CA ASN A 67 -15.12 -12.90 2.29
C ASN A 67 -15.04 -11.38 2.44
N PHE A 68 -13.87 -10.85 2.84
CA PHE A 68 -13.69 -9.42 3.04
C PHE A 68 -13.14 -8.77 1.78
N THR A 69 -13.69 -7.61 1.43
CA THR A 69 -13.24 -6.78 0.32
C THR A 69 -13.18 -5.33 0.76
N ALA A 70 -12.06 -4.67 0.48
CA ALA A 70 -11.84 -3.26 0.77
C ALA A 70 -11.18 -2.55 -0.43
N PRO A 71 -11.38 -1.23 -0.59
CA PRO A 71 -10.63 -0.45 -1.56
C PRO A 71 -9.13 -0.49 -1.24
N ALA A 72 -8.30 -0.74 -2.25
CA ALA A 72 -6.85 -0.79 -2.08
C ALA A 72 -6.23 0.62 -2.10
N ASN A 73 -5.10 0.77 -1.43
CA ASN A 73 -4.21 1.92 -1.50
C ASN A 73 -2.77 1.44 -1.76
N GLY A 74 -2.05 2.18 -2.60
CA GLY A 74 -0.77 1.75 -3.17
C GLY A 74 -0.92 1.35 -4.64
N ALA A 75 0.21 1.00 -5.27
CA ALA A 75 0.27 0.68 -6.69
C ALA A 75 1.51 -0.17 -7.00
N PRO A 76 1.65 -0.69 -8.23
CA PRO A 76 2.89 -1.32 -8.69
C PRO A 76 4.12 -0.44 -8.46
N SER A 77 5.23 -1.05 -8.05
CA SER A 77 6.47 -0.34 -7.67
C SER A 77 7.09 0.45 -8.83
N ASN A 78 6.92 -0.03 -10.06
CA ASN A 78 7.40 0.63 -11.28
C ASN A 78 6.68 1.95 -11.60
N LEU A 79 5.56 2.26 -10.92
CA LEU A 79 4.89 3.56 -10.98
C LEU A 79 5.41 4.54 -9.90
N GLY A 80 6.44 4.17 -9.14
CA GLY A 80 7.02 4.99 -8.08
C GLY A 80 6.30 4.90 -6.75
N SER A 81 5.35 3.97 -6.58
CA SER A 81 4.64 3.81 -5.31
C SER A 81 5.54 3.18 -4.24
N PHE A 82 5.67 3.85 -3.10
CA PHE A 82 6.36 3.31 -1.93
C PHE A 82 5.55 2.20 -1.25
N ARG A 83 4.21 2.32 -1.26
CA ARG A 83 3.29 1.25 -0.84
C ARG A 83 3.04 0.33 -2.02
N VAL A 84 3.70 -0.82 -2.02
CA VAL A 84 3.76 -1.64 -3.23
C VAL A 84 2.59 -2.62 -3.23
N LEU A 85 1.90 -2.68 -4.37
CA LEU A 85 0.91 -3.72 -4.67
C LEU A 85 1.26 -4.38 -6.00
N THR A 86 1.32 -5.71 -6.00
CA THR A 86 1.24 -6.49 -7.23
C THR A 86 -0.23 -6.80 -7.49
N LEU A 87 -0.70 -6.49 -8.69
CA LEU A 87 -2.12 -6.60 -9.05
C LEU A 87 -2.36 -7.76 -10.00
N SER A 88 -3.44 -8.51 -9.76
CA SER A 88 -4.00 -9.47 -10.72
C SER A 88 -5.34 -8.94 -11.24
N THR A 89 -5.71 -9.30 -12.46
CA THR A 89 -7.02 -8.94 -13.03
C THR A 89 -8.09 -9.86 -12.44
N ILE A 90 -9.24 -9.28 -12.11
CA ILE A 90 -10.45 -9.98 -11.67
C ILE A 90 -11.62 -9.63 -12.60
N ALA A 91 -12.81 -10.18 -12.30
CA ALA A 91 -14.03 -9.90 -13.07
C ALA A 91 -14.30 -8.39 -13.21
N ASN A 92 -15.04 -8.03 -14.26
CA ASN A 92 -15.42 -6.64 -14.58
C ASN A 92 -14.23 -5.70 -14.79
N GLN A 93 -13.10 -6.22 -15.30
CA GLN A 93 -11.91 -5.43 -15.61
C GLN A 93 -11.39 -4.64 -14.41
N ARG A 94 -11.55 -5.21 -13.22
CA ARG A 94 -11.00 -4.68 -11.96
C ARG A 94 -9.73 -5.45 -11.59
N PHE A 95 -9.08 -5.00 -10.52
CA PHE A 95 -7.83 -5.58 -10.06
C PHE A 95 -7.91 -5.95 -8.58
N GLN A 96 -7.24 -7.04 -8.21
CA GLN A 96 -7.02 -7.44 -6.84
C GLN A 96 -5.53 -7.37 -6.50
N ALA A 97 -5.19 -6.84 -5.33
CA ALA A 97 -3.85 -6.96 -4.77
C ALA A 97 -3.55 -8.42 -4.38
N VAL A 98 -2.50 -8.98 -4.97
CA VAL A 98 -2.08 -10.39 -4.78
C VAL A 98 -0.68 -10.53 -4.16
N ALA A 99 0.12 -9.47 -4.16
CA ALA A 99 1.39 -9.40 -3.41
C ALA A 99 1.75 -7.93 -3.11
N GLY A 100 2.87 -7.71 -2.43
CA GLY A 100 3.36 -6.39 -2.05
C GLY A 100 3.49 -6.25 -0.54
N ASP A 101 2.98 -5.15 0.02
CA ASP A 101 2.97 -4.88 1.46
C ASP A 101 2.41 -6.09 2.23
N SER A 102 3.24 -6.65 3.12
CA SER A 102 2.99 -7.91 3.82
C SER A 102 3.01 -7.71 5.33
N TYR A 103 4.21 -7.53 5.87
CA TYR A 103 4.45 -7.12 7.24
C TYR A 103 5.10 -5.74 7.23
N LEU A 104 4.45 -4.76 7.86
CA LEU A 104 4.98 -3.42 7.98
C LEU A 104 5.23 -3.13 9.46
N SER A 105 6.40 -2.55 9.77
CA SER A 105 6.75 -2.15 11.12
C SER A 105 7.52 -0.83 11.11
N LEU A 106 7.08 0.11 11.94
CA LEU A 106 7.76 1.38 12.22
C LEU A 106 8.26 1.35 13.66
N VAL A 107 9.53 1.69 13.88
CA VAL A 107 10.16 1.65 15.21
C VAL A 107 10.89 2.97 15.46
N GLU A 108 10.65 3.57 16.62
CA GLU A 108 11.35 4.72 17.16
C GLU A 108 12.27 4.25 18.29
N PHE A 109 13.59 4.45 18.14
CA PHE A 109 14.61 4.11 19.15
C PHE A 109 14.87 5.29 20.10
N ALA A 110 13.87 5.64 20.90
CA ALA A 110 14.03 6.57 22.03
C ALA A 110 14.49 5.84 23.29
N ASP A 111 14.76 6.58 24.38
CA ASP A 111 15.04 6.00 25.72
C ASP A 111 14.01 4.96 26.15
N ARG A 112 12.76 5.15 25.70
CA ARG A 112 11.71 4.12 25.70
C ARG A 112 11.32 3.80 24.25
N PRO A 113 11.71 2.64 23.70
CA PRO A 113 11.37 2.26 22.33
C PRO A 113 9.85 2.23 22.11
N ARG A 114 9.44 2.74 20.94
CA ARG A 114 8.05 2.70 20.48
C ARG A 114 7.98 2.03 19.13
N GLY A 115 6.93 1.26 18.88
CA GLY A 115 6.74 0.61 17.60
C GLY A 115 5.27 0.48 17.20
N GLN A 116 5.02 0.46 15.90
CA GLN A 116 3.73 0.12 15.31
C GLN A 116 3.94 -0.92 14.22
N SER A 117 3.19 -2.02 14.28
CA SER A 117 3.26 -3.06 13.24
C SER A 117 1.88 -3.51 12.79
N ILE A 118 1.79 -3.91 11.52
CA ILE A 118 0.60 -4.50 10.90
C ILE A 118 1.02 -5.69 10.01
N LEU A 119 0.20 -6.73 10.01
CA LEU A 119 0.34 -7.90 9.15
C LEU A 119 -0.84 -7.95 8.19
N VAL A 120 -0.65 -7.43 6.98
CA VAL A 120 -1.73 -7.08 6.03
C VAL A 120 -2.67 -8.27 5.73
N TYR A 121 -2.16 -9.49 5.67
CA TYR A 121 -2.94 -10.68 5.31
C TYR A 121 -3.47 -11.51 6.50
N GLY A 122 -3.38 -11.02 7.74
CA GLY A 122 -3.77 -11.83 8.89
C GLY A 122 -2.62 -12.62 9.52
N ASN A 123 -2.81 -13.07 10.76
CA ASN A 123 -1.79 -13.86 11.49
C ASN A 123 -2.01 -15.38 11.40
N ALA A 124 -3.00 -15.83 10.64
CA ALA A 124 -3.22 -17.24 10.35
C ALA A 124 -3.97 -17.43 9.02
N SER A 125 -3.69 -18.55 8.36
CA SER A 125 -4.34 -18.96 7.09
C SER A 125 -5.17 -20.24 7.22
N GLN A 126 -5.28 -20.84 8.42
CA GLN A 126 -6.13 -22.02 8.58
C GLN A 126 -7.60 -21.68 8.27
N PRO A 127 -8.37 -22.61 7.67
CA PRO A 127 -9.79 -22.42 7.43
C PRO A 127 -10.54 -22.01 8.70
N ASN A 128 -11.48 -21.07 8.58
CA ASN A 128 -12.32 -20.56 9.68
C ASN A 128 -11.57 -19.88 10.83
N SER A 129 -10.29 -19.52 10.65
CA SER A 129 -9.56 -18.78 11.67
C SER A 129 -10.09 -17.35 11.80
N PRO A 130 -10.44 -16.87 13.02
CA PRO A 130 -10.92 -15.52 13.22
C PRO A 130 -9.82 -14.46 13.06
N ILE A 131 -8.54 -14.86 12.91
CA ILE A 131 -7.39 -13.94 12.84
C ILE A 131 -6.82 -13.72 11.43
N THR A 132 -7.51 -14.22 10.40
CA THR A 132 -7.11 -14.04 8.98
C THR A 132 -7.45 -12.64 8.45
N VAL A 133 -8.59 -12.07 8.84
CA VAL A 133 -9.04 -10.74 8.36
C VAL A 133 -8.89 -9.64 9.41
N THR A 134 -8.65 -10.00 10.67
CA THR A 134 -8.69 -9.01 11.75
C THR A 134 -7.49 -8.06 11.76
N SER A 135 -6.36 -8.39 11.15
CA SER A 135 -5.19 -7.49 11.08
C SER A 135 -5.47 -6.15 10.41
N TRP A 136 -6.44 -6.08 9.49
CA TRP A 136 -6.89 -4.82 8.88
C TRP A 136 -7.47 -3.84 9.91
N ASN A 137 -7.92 -4.38 11.05
CA ASN A 137 -8.42 -3.68 12.23
C ASN A 137 -7.48 -3.84 13.46
N PHE A 138 -6.20 -4.19 13.26
CA PHE A 138 -5.22 -4.24 14.36
C PHE A 138 -3.87 -3.61 13.97
N ILE A 139 -3.59 -2.43 14.54
CA ILE A 139 -2.23 -1.90 14.66
C ILE A 139 -1.73 -2.30 16.05
N VAL A 140 -0.63 -3.05 16.10
CA VAL A 140 0.03 -3.37 17.36
C VAL A 140 0.93 -2.20 17.74
N LYS A 141 0.52 -1.41 18.74
CA LYS A 141 1.39 -0.43 19.39
C LYS A 141 2.23 -1.10 20.46
N ILE A 142 3.54 -1.13 20.25
CA ILE A 142 4.51 -1.62 21.21
C ILE A 142 5.07 -0.41 21.96
N ASN A 143 4.75 -0.30 23.25
CA ASN A 143 5.43 0.59 24.17
C ASN A 143 6.19 -0.28 25.18
N CYS A 144 7.51 -0.13 25.24
CA CYS A 144 8.30 -0.83 26.24
C CYS A 144 8.22 -0.05 27.57
N ASP A 145 7.24 -0.38 28.41
CA ASP A 145 7.09 0.24 29.74
C ASP A 145 8.14 -0.26 30.76
N ARG A 146 8.95 -1.26 30.38
CA ARG A 146 10.10 -1.77 31.16
C ARG A 146 11.26 -2.15 30.23
N CYS A 147 11.94 -1.16 29.68
CA CYS A 147 13.37 -1.33 29.39
C CYS A 147 14.08 -1.27 30.74
N GLY A 148 14.16 -2.42 31.43
CA GLY A 148 14.88 -2.51 32.69
C GLY A 148 16.37 -2.21 32.48
N ASP A 149 16.96 -1.55 33.46
CA ASP A 149 18.40 -1.47 33.63
C ASP A 149 19.05 -2.84 33.39
N ARG A 150 20.25 -2.82 32.83
CA ARG A 150 20.98 -3.96 32.26
C ARG A 150 21.37 -5.05 33.28
N GLN A 151 20.70 -5.15 34.42
CA GLN A 151 20.95 -6.10 35.49
C GLN A 151 19.63 -6.61 36.09
N GLY A 152 19.26 -7.86 35.77
CA GLY A 152 18.27 -8.61 36.56
C GLY A 152 16.92 -8.88 35.88
N LYS A 153 16.81 -10.10 35.32
CA LYS A 153 15.61 -10.94 35.22
C LYS A 153 14.24 -10.20 35.21
N SER A 154 13.84 -9.69 34.04
CA SER A 154 12.40 -9.69 33.71
C SER A 154 12.21 -10.00 32.23
N LYS A 155 11.37 -11.00 31.93
CA LYS A 155 10.95 -11.28 30.56
C LYS A 155 10.18 -10.05 30.05
N PRO A 156 10.42 -9.55 28.83
CA PRO A 156 9.60 -8.49 28.26
C PRO A 156 8.15 -8.96 28.27
N THR A 157 7.27 -8.22 28.96
CA THR A 157 5.85 -8.51 29.01
C THR A 157 5.15 -7.67 27.96
N TRP A 158 4.69 -8.33 26.90
CA TRP A 158 3.96 -7.74 25.79
C TRP A 158 2.56 -7.35 26.27
N LYS A 159 2.34 -6.07 26.55
CA LYS A 159 0.99 -5.57 26.86
C LYS A 159 0.28 -5.18 25.57
N LYS A 160 -0.76 -5.93 25.19
CA LYS A 160 -1.81 -5.40 24.29
C LYS A 160 -2.43 -4.19 24.96
N ARG A 161 -2.27 -2.98 24.39
CA ARG A 161 -3.00 -1.80 24.85
C ARG A 161 -3.92 -1.28 23.76
N LYS A 162 -5.22 -1.25 24.12
CA LYS A 162 -6.42 -0.73 23.43
C LYS A 162 -6.87 -1.49 22.17
N HIS A 163 -8.07 -2.05 22.25
CA HIS A 163 -8.97 -2.13 21.09
C HIS A 163 -9.19 -0.69 20.59
N PHE A 164 -8.86 -0.44 19.34
CA PHE A 164 -9.20 0.81 18.66
C PHE A 164 -10.66 0.71 18.22
N SER A 165 -11.48 1.72 18.56
CA SER A 165 -12.85 1.83 18.04
C SER A 165 -12.81 2.17 16.54
N GLY A 166 -13.90 1.92 15.82
CA GLY A 166 -13.99 2.19 14.38
C GLY A 166 -13.71 3.65 13.96
N GLU A 167 -13.83 4.61 14.88
CA GLU A 167 -13.56 6.03 14.64
C GLU A 167 -12.06 6.36 14.71
N ASP A 168 -11.32 5.73 15.63
CA ASP A 168 -9.86 5.88 15.68
C ASP A 168 -9.18 5.27 14.45
N TRP A 169 -9.82 4.24 13.85
CA TRP A 169 -9.42 3.63 12.59
C TRP A 169 -9.48 4.61 11.42
N GLN A 170 -10.60 5.31 11.24
CA GLN A 170 -10.72 6.29 10.16
C GLN A 170 -9.76 7.47 10.33
N ARG A 171 -9.41 7.82 11.58
CA ARG A 171 -8.48 8.92 11.87
C ARG A 171 -7.03 8.53 11.58
N LEU A 172 -6.61 7.31 11.94
CA LEU A 172 -5.28 6.79 11.57
C LEU A 172 -5.18 6.49 10.08
N TRP A 173 -6.23 5.95 9.46
CA TRP A 173 -6.33 5.83 8.00
C TRP A 173 -6.18 7.19 7.32
N ARG A 174 -6.90 8.23 7.77
CA ARG A 174 -6.75 9.60 7.21
C ARG A 174 -5.35 10.19 7.42
N HIS A 175 -4.68 9.93 8.54
CA HIS A 175 -3.31 10.43 8.76
C HIS A 175 -2.24 9.65 7.99
N TYR A 176 -2.45 8.35 7.72
CA TYR A 176 -1.57 7.55 6.87
C TYR A 176 -1.84 7.72 5.37
N LEU A 177 -2.98 8.32 4.99
CA LEU A 177 -3.41 8.57 3.61
C LEU A 177 -3.07 9.99 3.08
N LEU A 178 -2.55 10.89 3.92
CA LEU A 178 -2.27 12.29 3.55
C LEU A 178 -0.79 12.60 3.33
N CYS A 179 0.07 11.57 3.24
CA CYS A 179 1.43 11.69 2.71
C CYS A 179 1.59 10.77 1.51
#